data_AF-A0AAV4V2J8-F1
#
_entry.id   AF-A0AAV4V2J8-F1
#
_cell.length_a   1.000
_cell.length_b   1.000
_cell.length_c   1.000
_cell.angle_alpha   90.00
_cell.angle_beta   90.00
_cell.angle_gamma   90.00
#
_symmetry.space_group_name_H-M   'P 1'
#
loop_
_entity.id
_entity.type
_entity.pdbx_description
1 polymer ?
#
loop_
_entity_poly.entity_id
_entity_poly.type
_entity_poly.pdbx_seq_one_letter_code
_entity_poly.pdbx_strand_id
1 'polypeptide(L)'
;MCCSYSIVAHIPSIKCVAHIPSIKCIAHIPSIKCIAHIPSIKCIAHIPSIKCVAHIPSIKCVAHIPSIKCVAHIPSIKCIAHIPSIKCVAHIPSIK
;
A
#
# COMPACT_ATOMS: atom_id res chain seq x y z
N MET A 1 -0.01 -16.78 -9.91
CA MET A 1 1.35 -16.20 -9.89
C MET A 1 1.55 -15.42 -8.59
N CYS A 2 2.19 -16.04 -7.61
CA CYS A 2 2.54 -15.41 -6.33
C CYS A 2 3.97 -14.87 -6.43
N CYS A 3 4.13 -13.63 -6.89
CA CYS A 3 5.43 -12.96 -6.89
C CYS A 3 5.44 -11.92 -5.76
N SER A 4 6.35 -12.06 -4.80
CA SER A 4 6.70 -10.99 -3.87
C SER A 4 7.58 -9.97 -4.59
N TYR A 5 7.20 -8.70 -4.54
CA TYR A 5 7.96 -7.62 -5.16
C TYR A 5 8.93 -7.01 -4.15
N SER A 6 10.22 -7.10 -4.45
CA SER A 6 11.29 -6.40 -3.73
C SER A 6 11.96 -5.41 -4.67
N ILE A 7 11.80 -4.12 -4.36
CA ILE A 7 12.14 -3.05 -5.29
C ILE A 7 13.08 -2.07 -4.57
N VAL A 8 14.26 -1.87 -5.16
CA VAL A 8 15.32 -1.01 -4.61
C VAL A 8 15.49 0.30 -5.42
N ALA A 9 14.86 0.41 -6.59
CA ALA A 9 14.96 1.56 -7.50
C ALA A 9 13.59 2.20 -7.82
N HIS A 10 13.59 3.30 -8.57
CA HIS A 10 12.36 3.97 -9.00
C HIS A 10 11.54 3.07 -9.92
N ILE A 11 10.30 2.76 -9.49
CA ILE A 11 9.33 2.03 -10.33
C ILE A 11 8.15 2.95 -10.60
N PRO A 12 7.75 3.13 -11.88
CA PRO A 12 6.69 4.07 -12.24
C PRO A 12 5.30 3.63 -11.75
N SER A 13 5.01 2.32 -11.70
CA SER A 13 3.78 1.81 -11.09
C SER A 13 3.86 0.32 -10.80
N ILE A 14 3.10 -0.11 -9.79
CA ILE A 14 2.84 -1.54 -9.54
C ILE A 14 1.36 -1.80 -9.86
N LYS A 15 1.11 -2.75 -10.76
CA LYS A 15 -0.25 -3.23 -11.10
C LYS A 15 -0.34 -4.73 -10.86
N CYS A 16 -1.31 -5.14 -10.05
CA CYS A 16 -1.42 -6.53 -9.64
C CYS A 16 -2.88 -6.99 -9.57
N VAL A 17 -3.15 -8.18 -10.12
CA VAL A 17 -4.50 -8.73 -10.26
C VAL A 17 -4.73 -9.97 -9.37
N ALA A 18 -3.67 -10.54 -8.79
CA ALA A 18 -3.71 -11.77 -7.97
C ALA A 18 -3.02 -11.59 -6.60
N HIS A 19 -3.05 -12.64 -5.77
CA HIS A 19 -2.47 -12.64 -4.42
C HIS A 19 -0.97 -12.31 -4.44
N ILE A 20 -0.59 -11.23 -3.75
CA ILE A 20 0.81 -10.84 -3.58
C ILE A 20 1.16 -10.97 -2.11
N PRO A 21 2.13 -11.83 -1.72
CA PRO A 21 2.48 -12.03 -0.32
C PRO A 21 2.98 -10.76 0.38
N SER A 22 3.77 -9.95 -0.33
CA SER A 22 4.25 -8.68 0.18
C SER A 22 4.79 -7.77 -0.92
N ILE A 23 4.74 -6.46 -0.66
CA ILE A 23 5.45 -5.43 -1.43
C ILE A 23 6.45 -4.77 -0.49
N LYS A 24 7.73 -4.82 -0.85
CA LYS A 24 8.81 -4.07 -0.19
C LYS A 24 9.38 -3.07 -1.17
N CYS A 25 9.38 -1.79 -0.80
CA CYS A 25 10.00 -0.75 -1.61
C CYS A 25 10.86 0.19 -0.78
N ILE A 26 12.07 0.47 -1.27
CA ILE A 26 13.03 1.37 -0.64
C ILE A 26 13.00 2.77 -1.30
N ALA A 27 12.40 2.91 -2.49
CA ALA A 27 12.41 4.13 -3.31
C ALA A 27 10.99 4.68 -3.63
N HIS A 28 10.91 5.61 -4.59
CA HIS A 28 9.67 6.27 -5.03
C HIS A 28 8.83 5.36 -5.94
N ILE A 29 7.58 5.07 -5.56
CA ILE A 29 6.57 4.43 -6.42
C ILE A 29 5.40 5.40 -6.59
N PRO A 30 5.18 6.00 -7.77
CA PRO A 30 4.07 6.94 -8.01
C PRO A 30 2.68 6.35 -7.70
N SER A 31 2.46 5.07 -8.00
CA SER A 31 1.18 4.44 -7.73
C SER A 31 1.24 2.93 -7.54
N ILE A 32 0.43 2.43 -6.61
CA ILE A 32 0.15 1.00 -6.43
C ILE A 32 -1.33 0.77 -6.72
N LYS A 33 -1.63 -0.12 -7.67
CA LYS A 33 -2.99 -0.57 -8.02
C LYS A 33 -3.08 -2.07 -7.84
N CYS A 34 -3.93 -2.52 -6.92
CA CYS A 34 -4.09 -3.94 -6.63
C CYS A 34 -5.57 -4.35 -6.53
N ILE A 35 -5.92 -5.43 -7.22
CA ILE A 35 -7.31 -5.93 -7.27
C ILE A 35 -7.53 -7.08 -6.26
N ALA A 36 -6.46 -7.66 -5.70
CA ALA A 36 -6.51 -8.83 -4.81
C ALA A 36 -5.80 -8.62 -3.45
N HIS A 37 -5.71 -9.69 -2.64
CA HIS A 37 -5.17 -9.69 -1.28
C HIS A 37 -3.65 -9.42 -1.24
N ILE A 38 -3.23 -8.44 -0.44
CA ILE A 38 -1.82 -8.17 -0.13
C ILE A 38 -1.64 -8.16 1.39
N PRO A 39 -1.03 -9.19 2.00
CA PRO A 39 -0.84 -9.25 3.45
C PRO A 39 -0.09 -8.04 4.03
N SER A 40 0.90 -7.53 3.30
CA SER A 40 1.69 -6.38 3.79
C SER A 40 2.30 -5.52 2.69
N ILE A 41 2.30 -4.21 2.92
CA ILE A 41 3.06 -3.22 2.16
C ILE A 41 4.04 -2.54 3.11
N LYS A 42 5.34 -2.55 2.76
CA LYS A 42 6.41 -1.86 3.49
C LYS A 42 7.12 -0.91 2.54
N CYS A 43 7.07 0.40 2.82
CA CYS A 43 7.75 1.40 1.99
C CYS A 43 8.51 2.46 2.80
N ILE A 44 9.66 2.87 2.29
CA ILE A 44 10.58 3.77 3.02
C ILE A 44 10.54 5.21 2.52
N ALA A 45 10.26 5.48 1.24
CA ALA A 45 10.43 6.83 0.66
C ALA A 45 9.12 7.55 0.26
N HIS A 46 8.41 7.16 -0.79
CA HIS A 46 7.25 7.95 -1.24
C HIS A 46 6.29 7.13 -2.10
N ILE A 47 5.01 7.11 -1.72
CA ILE A 47 3.93 6.58 -2.55
C ILE A 47 2.79 7.59 -2.64
N PRO A 48 2.67 8.36 -3.74
CA PRO A 48 1.58 9.32 -3.93
C PRO A 48 0.18 8.73 -3.74
N SER A 49 -0.02 7.51 -4.24
CA SER A 49 -1.33 6.87 -4.21
C SER A 49 -1.28 5.35 -4.08
N ILE A 50 -2.12 4.83 -3.19
CA ILE A 50 -2.44 3.40 -3.09
C ILE A 50 -3.93 3.23 -3.42
N LYS A 51 -4.24 2.38 -4.40
CA LYS A 51 -5.60 1.98 -4.76
C LYS A 51 -5.74 0.47 -4.64
N CYS A 52 -6.58 -0.01 -3.72
CA CYS A 52 -6.82 -1.44 -3.58
C CYS A 52 -8.30 -1.80 -3.45
N VAL A 53 -8.69 -2.93 -4.04
CA VAL A 53 -10.11 -3.35 -4.10
C VAL A 53 -10.46 -4.39 -3.03
N ALA A 54 -9.52 -5.22 -2.60
CA ALA A 54 -9.78 -6.32 -1.66
C ALA A 54 -9.25 -6.03 -0.25
N HIS A 55 -8.09 -6.59 0.14
CA HIS A 55 -7.70 -6.65 1.54
C HIS A 55 -6.19 -6.41 1.71
N ILE A 56 -5.85 -5.44 2.56
CA ILE A 56 -4.46 -5.19 2.98
C ILE A 56 -4.41 -5.17 4.51
N PRO A 57 -3.99 -6.26 5.18
CA PRO A 57 -3.89 -6.32 6.64
C PRO A 57 -3.05 -5.20 7.26
N SER A 58 -1.96 -4.84 6.59
CA SER A 58 -1.01 -3.87 7.12
C SER A 58 -0.32 -3.04 6.04
N ILE A 59 -0.28 -1.74 6.28
CA ILE A 59 0.56 -0.78 5.54
C ILE A 59 1.55 -0.18 6.54
N LYS A 60 2.85 -0.30 6.27
CA LYS A 60 3.91 0.37 7.02
C LYS A 60 4.66 1.31 6.09
N CYS A 61 4.65 2.60 6.38
CA CYS A 61 5.38 3.60 5.62
C CYS A 61 6.20 4.52 6.52
N VAL A 62 7.42 4.86 6.07
CA VAL A 62 8.34 5.69 6.86
C VAL A 62 8.23 7.18 6.50
N ALA A 63 7.90 7.51 5.25
CA ALA A 63 7.90 8.90 4.80
C ALA A 63 6.50 9.41 4.42
N HIS A 64 6.00 9.21 3.19
CA HIS A 64 4.80 9.94 2.77
C HIS A 64 3.86 9.13 1.87
N ILE A 65 2.56 9.09 2.25
CA ILE A 65 1.47 8.62 1.39
C ILE A 65 0.35 9.68 1.37
N PRO A 66 0.26 10.53 0.33
CA PRO A 66 -0.82 11.51 0.18
C PRO A 66 -2.23 10.90 0.20
N SER A 67 -2.40 9.75 -0.44
CA SER A 67 -3.73 9.16 -0.60
C SER A 67 -3.74 7.63 -0.55
N ILE A 68 -4.65 7.10 0.27
CA ILE A 68 -5.01 5.69 0.29
C ILE A 68 -6.49 5.58 -0.06
N LYS A 69 -6.81 4.82 -1.11
CA LYS A 69 -8.18 4.45 -1.49
C LYS A 69 -8.32 2.94 -1.42
N CYS A 70 -9.17 2.46 -0.52
CA CYS A 70 -9.47 1.04 -0.38
C CYS A 70 -10.97 0.76 -0.40
N VAL A 71 -11.38 -0.34 -1.03
CA VAL A 71 -12.79 -0.71 -1.12
C VAL A 71 -13.20 -1.68 0.00
N ALA A 72 -12.38 -2.68 0.36
CA ALA A 72 -12.78 -3.65 1.39
C ALA A 72 -12.13 -3.41 2.76
N HIS A 73 -10.84 -3.66 2.99
CA HIS A 73 -10.34 -3.69 4.37
C HIS A 73 -8.86 -3.33 4.55
N ILE A 74 -8.58 -2.40 5.47
CA ILE A 74 -7.24 -2.15 6.01
C ILE A 74 -7.29 -2.12 7.55
N PRO A 75 -6.93 -3.22 8.25
CA PRO A 75 -6.88 -3.25 9.71
C PRO A 75 -5.91 -2.25 10.33
N SER A 76 -4.75 -2.04 9.69
CA SER A 76 -3.69 -1.25 10.28
C SER A 76 -2.92 -0.44 9.25
N ILE A 77 -2.78 0.85 9.54
CA ILE A 77 -1.88 1.75 8.83
C ILE A 77 -0.93 2.31 9.87
N LYS A 78 0.38 2.13 9.64
CA LYS A 78 1.44 2.76 10.41
C LYS A 78 2.24 3.68 9.49
N CYS A 79 2.20 4.98 9.72
CA CYS A 79 2.94 5.95 8.93
C CYS A 79 3.71 6.91 9.82
N ILE A 80 5.03 7.02 9.63
CA ILE A 80 5.88 7.81 10.52
C ILE A 80 5.84 9.31 10.20
N ALA A 81 5.60 9.72 8.95
CA ALA A 81 5.64 11.15 8.58
C ALA A 81 4.28 11.75 8.18
N HIS A 82 3.58 11.27 7.12
CA HIS A 82 2.31 11.90 6.76
C HIS A 82 1.35 11.04 5.90
N ILE A 83 0.06 11.07 6.26
CA ILE A 83 -1.06 10.62 5.42
C ILE A 83 -2.21 11.64 5.50
N PRO A 84 -2.37 12.53 4.51
CA PRO A 84 -3.42 13.55 4.53
C PRO A 84 -4.81 13.01 4.15
N SER A 85 -4.91 11.90 3.39
CA SER A 85 -6.21 11.39 2.96
C SER A 85 -6.28 9.87 2.95
N ILE A 86 -7.27 9.33 3.65
CA ILE A 86 -7.63 7.91 3.62
C ILE A 86 -9.12 7.81 3.31
N LYS A 87 -9.46 7.09 2.23
CA LYS A 87 -10.83 6.74 1.88
C LYS A 87 -10.96 5.22 1.87
N CYS A 88 -11.68 4.67 2.84
CA CYS A 88 -12.03 3.25 2.89
C CYS A 88 -13.54 3.08 2.94
N VAL A 89 -14.07 2.14 2.16
CA VAL A 89 -15.53 1.93 2.05
C VAL A 89 -16.06 0.96 3.10
N ALA A 90 -15.27 -0.01 3.58
CA ALA A 90 -15.77 -1.01 4.53
C ALA A 90 -15.18 -0.92 5.97
N HIS A 91 -13.86 -0.79 6.19
CA HIS A 91 -13.34 -0.69 7.57
C HIS A 91 -11.86 -0.25 7.70
N ILE A 92 -11.58 0.60 8.70
CA ILE A 92 -10.23 0.86 9.24
C ILE A 92 -10.31 0.99 10.77
N PRO A 93 -9.86 -0.02 11.54
CA PRO A 93 -9.91 0.03 13.00
C PRO A 93 -8.77 0.84 13.62
N SER A 94 -7.62 1.00 12.95
CA SER A 94 -6.48 1.69 13.55
C SER A 94 -5.58 2.39 12.52
N ILE A 95 -5.35 3.68 12.75
CA ILE A 95 -4.36 4.51 12.05
C ILE A 95 -3.38 5.01 13.13
N LYS A 96 -2.09 4.76 12.92
CA LYS A 96 -0.99 5.17 13.81
C LYS A 96 0.12 5.84 13.04
#